data_AF-A0A9X3F9F4-F1
#
_entry.id   AF-A0A9X3F9F4-F1
#
_cell.length_a   1.000
_cell.length_b   1.000
_cell.length_c   1.000
_cell.angle_alpha   90.00
_cell.angle_beta   90.00
_cell.angle_gamma   90.00
#
_symmetry.space_group_name_H-M   'P 1'
#
loop_
_entity.id
_entity.type
_entity.pdbx_description
1 polymer ?
#
loop_
_entity_poly.entity_id
_entity_poly.type
_entity_poly.pdbx_seq_one_letter_code
_entity_poly.pdbx_strand_id
1 'polypeptide(L)'
;MKKQNCLIYCNCGAGIIPNEKQNTLAESFKELNVDVFELHDICAFSVNEKDVLHSFENEYDKKFIVACYPRAIQNIFQQNKITLGNYEVLNFRELTTENIVETLREKTLENSSETKYEVLKSSLDVPAWYPVIDESRCTLCGQCARFCVFGVYKYNKKSLEVVNPLSCKNNCPACGRTCPASAIIFPRLPENSVLSGAEPGSKEEPAKPEKKEGLFVLLNERNNARRNIFKQGVVQQAEAEKLKAIEEFKKGLEKK
;
A
#
# COMPACT_ATOMS: atom_id res chain seq x y z
N MET A 1 36.21 5.85 -16.01
CA MET A 1 35.82 4.43 -15.87
C MET A 1 34.35 4.34 -16.17
N LYS A 2 33.92 3.49 -17.12
CA LYS A 2 32.48 3.26 -17.34
C LYS A 2 31.93 2.61 -16.08
N LYS A 3 31.02 3.28 -15.37
CA LYS A 3 30.30 2.65 -14.27
C LYS A 3 29.46 1.53 -14.87
N GLN A 4 29.48 0.37 -14.23
CA GLN A 4 28.73 -0.82 -14.65
C GLN A 4 27.24 -0.69 -14.29
N ASN A 5 26.40 -1.59 -14.81
CA ASN A 5 24.98 -1.64 -14.42
C ASN A 5 24.82 -2.53 -13.18
N CYS A 6 23.76 -2.30 -12.39
CA CYS A 6 23.35 -3.22 -11.33
C CYS A 6 21.86 -3.58 -11.43
N LEU A 7 21.52 -4.69 -10.79
CA LEU A 7 20.16 -5.11 -10.51
C LEU A 7 19.87 -4.95 -9.02
N ILE A 8 18.82 -4.22 -8.68
CA ILE A 8 18.27 -4.10 -7.33
C ILE A 8 16.96 -4.87 -7.32
N TYR A 9 16.90 -5.94 -6.54
CA TYR A 9 15.71 -6.77 -6.42
C TYR A 9 15.05 -6.56 -5.06
N CYS A 10 13.79 -6.13 -5.05
CA CYS A 10 12.98 -6.08 -3.84
C CYS A 10 12.31 -7.43 -3.60
N ASN A 11 12.70 -8.14 -2.56
CA ASN A 11 12.06 -9.40 -2.16
C ASN A 11 10.70 -9.18 -1.47
N CYS A 12 10.22 -7.94 -1.36
CA CYS A 12 8.90 -7.59 -0.83
C CYS A 12 8.56 -8.29 0.50
N GLY A 13 9.22 -7.89 1.60
CA GLY A 13 8.93 -8.38 2.95
C GLY A 13 7.48 -8.20 3.44
N ALA A 14 6.62 -7.58 2.63
CA ALA A 14 5.18 -7.47 2.83
C ALA A 14 4.38 -8.70 2.34
N GLY A 15 4.99 -9.61 1.57
CA GLY A 15 4.31 -10.79 1.02
C GLY A 15 3.30 -10.48 -0.09
N ILE A 16 3.55 -9.45 -0.91
CA ILE A 16 2.66 -9.09 -2.04
C ILE A 16 2.74 -10.09 -3.18
N ILE A 17 3.93 -10.64 -3.41
CA ILE A 17 4.16 -11.73 -4.35
C ILE A 17 4.34 -13.05 -3.59
N PRO A 18 3.91 -14.19 -4.15
CA PRO A 18 4.10 -15.49 -3.52
C PRO A 18 5.58 -15.83 -3.32
N ASN A 19 5.89 -16.56 -2.24
CA ASN A 19 7.27 -17.00 -1.93
C ASN A 19 7.90 -17.83 -3.06
N GLU A 20 7.09 -18.61 -3.79
CA GLU A 20 7.55 -19.36 -4.97
C GLU A 20 8.13 -18.40 -6.01
N LYS A 21 7.39 -17.36 -6.37
CA LYS A 21 7.84 -16.33 -7.33
C LYS A 21 9.10 -15.62 -6.84
N GLN A 22 9.16 -15.31 -5.55
CA GLN A 22 10.33 -14.68 -4.94
C GLN A 22 11.61 -15.53 -5.11
N ASN A 23 11.49 -16.82 -4.80
CA ASN A 23 12.60 -17.76 -4.91
C ASN A 23 13.03 -17.95 -6.37
N THR A 24 12.08 -18.12 -7.29
CA THR A 24 12.38 -18.28 -8.73
C THR A 24 13.10 -17.05 -9.30
N LEU A 25 12.70 -15.84 -8.92
CA LEU A 25 13.38 -14.61 -9.32
C LEU A 25 14.81 -14.57 -8.76
N ALA A 26 14.98 -14.83 -7.46
CA ALA A 26 16.29 -14.83 -6.80
C ALA A 26 17.26 -15.85 -7.44
N GLU A 27 16.78 -17.05 -7.78
CA GLU A 27 17.58 -18.07 -8.47
C GLU A 27 17.94 -17.62 -9.89
N SER A 28 16.98 -17.10 -10.65
CA SER A 28 17.21 -16.62 -12.01
C SER A 28 18.20 -15.46 -12.07
N PHE A 29 18.21 -14.59 -11.05
CA PHE A 29 19.10 -13.44 -11.00
C PHE A 29 20.55 -13.82 -10.69
N LYS A 30 20.81 -14.95 -10.03
CA LYS A 30 22.18 -15.47 -9.83
C LYS A 30 22.85 -15.90 -11.15
N GLU A 31 22.05 -16.25 -12.14
CA GLU A 31 22.54 -16.62 -13.48
C GLU A 31 22.79 -15.39 -14.38
N LEU A 32 22.39 -14.19 -13.95
CA LEU A 32 22.59 -12.98 -14.73
C LEU A 32 24.02 -12.48 -14.58
N ASN A 33 24.59 -12.00 -15.68
CA ASN A 33 25.92 -11.42 -15.69
C ASN A 33 25.92 -9.94 -15.27
N VAL A 34 25.41 -9.66 -14.08
CA VAL A 34 25.30 -8.31 -13.50
C VAL A 34 25.42 -8.38 -11.97
N ASP A 35 25.88 -7.30 -11.33
CA ASP A 35 25.82 -7.20 -9.87
C ASP A 35 24.37 -7.16 -9.40
N VAL A 36 24.01 -8.05 -8.46
CA VAL A 36 22.66 -8.18 -7.92
C VAL A 36 22.66 -7.84 -6.43
N PHE A 37 21.76 -6.94 -6.05
CA PHE A 37 21.48 -6.58 -4.67
C PHE A 37 20.04 -6.94 -4.34
N GLU A 38 19.85 -8.00 -3.56
CA GLU A 38 18.54 -8.40 -3.05
C GLU A 38 18.26 -7.65 -1.75
N LEU A 39 17.31 -6.73 -1.80
CA LEU A 39 16.80 -6.00 -0.65
C LEU A 39 15.56 -6.70 -0.10
N HIS A 40 15.53 -6.99 1.19
CA HIS A 40 14.36 -7.57 1.84
C HIS A 40 13.08 -6.76 1.60
N ASP A 41 13.15 -5.43 1.74
CA ASP A 41 12.02 -4.54 1.46
C ASP A 41 12.49 -3.11 1.14
N ILE A 42 12.34 -2.68 -0.12
CA ILE A 42 12.65 -1.29 -0.52
C ILE A 42 11.88 -0.28 0.33
N CYS A 43 10.66 -0.57 0.79
CA CYS A 43 9.91 0.35 1.64
C CYS A 43 10.64 0.62 2.96
N ALA A 44 11.25 -0.40 3.55
CA ALA A 44 12.02 -0.31 4.79
C ALA A 44 13.36 0.43 4.58
N PHE A 45 14.12 0.02 3.56
CA PHE A 45 15.36 0.67 3.17
C PHE A 45 15.17 2.15 2.87
N SER A 46 14.03 2.51 2.28
CA SER A 46 13.74 3.90 1.95
C SER A 46 13.48 4.78 3.18
N VAL A 47 13.13 4.19 4.32
CA VAL A 47 12.88 4.95 5.56
C VAL A 47 14.13 5.01 6.42
N ASN A 48 14.80 3.87 6.63
CA ASN A 48 15.84 3.72 7.65
C ASN A 48 17.26 3.60 7.06
N GLU A 49 17.45 2.79 6.02
CA GLU A 49 18.77 2.51 5.41
C GLU A 49 19.00 3.28 4.09
N LYS A 50 18.72 4.59 4.08
CA LYS A 50 18.81 5.42 2.86
C LYS A 50 20.20 5.44 2.23
N ASP A 51 21.24 5.37 3.06
CA ASP A 51 22.64 5.40 2.62
C ASP A 51 22.97 4.26 1.66
N VAL A 52 22.36 3.08 1.85
CA VAL A 52 22.52 1.92 0.95
C VAL A 52 21.98 2.27 -0.44
N LEU A 53 20.78 2.88 -0.51
CA LEU A 53 20.19 3.27 -1.79
C LEU A 53 20.98 4.40 -2.47
N HIS A 54 21.56 5.32 -1.69
CA HIS A 54 22.42 6.38 -2.21
C HIS A 54 23.78 5.86 -2.69
N SER A 55 24.30 4.75 -2.14
CA SER A 55 25.58 4.19 -2.58
C SER A 55 25.50 3.72 -4.04
N PHE A 56 24.36 3.13 -4.43
CA PHE A 56 24.12 2.68 -5.80
C PHE A 56 24.21 3.81 -6.84
N GLU A 57 23.84 5.04 -6.48
CA GLU A 57 23.98 6.20 -7.37
C GLU A 57 25.44 6.51 -7.69
N ASN A 58 26.31 6.36 -6.69
CA ASN A 58 27.73 6.63 -6.83
C ASN A 58 28.46 5.47 -7.53
N GLU A 59 28.06 4.24 -7.26
CA GLU A 59 28.76 3.03 -7.73
C GLU A 59 28.36 2.60 -9.15
N TYR A 60 27.11 2.81 -9.55
CA TYR A 60 26.55 2.25 -10.80
C TYR A 60 26.02 3.34 -11.74
N ASP A 61 26.08 3.09 -13.06
CA ASP A 61 25.51 4.01 -14.06
C ASP A 61 24.01 3.81 -14.16
N LYS A 62 23.61 2.67 -14.74
CA LYS A 62 22.20 2.27 -14.92
C LYS A 62 21.80 1.23 -13.87
N LYS A 63 20.64 1.42 -13.26
CA LYS A 63 20.10 0.51 -12.24
C LYS A 63 18.79 -0.11 -12.74
N PHE A 64 18.73 -1.43 -12.82
CA PHE A 64 17.47 -2.13 -13.03
C PHE A 64 16.87 -2.44 -11.67
N ILE A 65 15.60 -2.11 -11.46
CA ILE A 65 14.91 -2.30 -10.19
C ILE A 65 13.75 -3.26 -10.41
N VAL A 66 13.83 -4.48 -9.88
CA VAL A 66 12.70 -5.41 -9.89
C VAL A 66 11.96 -5.24 -8.57
N ALA A 67 10.78 -4.59 -8.63
CA ALA A 67 10.03 -4.22 -7.44
C ALA A 67 8.51 -4.09 -7.72
N CYS A 68 7.79 -3.36 -6.87
CA CYS A 68 6.40 -2.95 -7.12
C CYS A 68 6.29 -1.98 -8.31
N TYR A 69 5.08 -1.49 -8.55
CA TYR A 69 4.76 -0.49 -9.58
C TYR A 69 5.81 0.64 -9.70
N PRO A 70 6.24 1.02 -10.93
CA PRO A 70 7.21 2.09 -11.16
C PRO A 70 6.80 3.41 -10.49
N ARG A 71 5.52 3.77 -10.61
CA ARG A 71 4.91 4.93 -9.96
C ARG A 71 5.04 4.90 -8.43
N ALA A 72 4.92 3.73 -7.82
CA ALA A 72 5.14 3.58 -6.37
C ALA A 72 6.62 3.79 -6.03
N ILE A 73 7.54 3.13 -6.73
CA ILE A 73 8.99 3.22 -6.47
C ILE A 73 9.50 4.66 -6.63
N GLN A 74 9.12 5.34 -7.72
CA GLN A 74 9.50 6.72 -7.96
C GLN A 74 9.07 7.64 -6.81
N ASN A 75 7.81 7.54 -6.38
CA ASN A 75 7.30 8.39 -5.32
C ASN A 75 7.81 7.99 -3.93
N ILE A 76 8.16 6.71 -3.70
CA ILE A 76 8.88 6.29 -2.49
C ILE A 76 10.23 7.00 -2.41
N PHE A 77 10.99 7.00 -3.50
CA PHE A 77 12.31 7.65 -3.52
C PHE A 77 12.20 9.15 -3.33
N GLN A 78 11.29 9.81 -4.04
CA GLN A 78 11.05 11.24 -3.92
C GLN A 78 10.62 11.63 -2.50
N GLN A 79 9.59 10.96 -1.95
CA GLN A 79 9.08 11.23 -0.60
C GLN A 79 10.16 11.08 0.48
N ASN A 80 11.07 10.12 0.31
CA ASN A 80 12.13 9.85 1.29
C ASN A 80 13.44 10.56 1.01
N LYS A 81 13.50 11.38 -0.04
CA LYS A 81 14.69 12.15 -0.46
C LYS A 81 15.86 11.24 -0.86
N ILE A 82 15.55 10.11 -1.49
CA ILE A 82 16.55 9.18 -2.03
C ILE A 82 16.97 9.67 -3.41
N THR A 83 18.28 9.83 -3.58
CA THR A 83 18.90 10.28 -4.82
C THR A 83 19.37 9.05 -5.56
N LEU A 84 18.58 8.60 -6.53
CA LEU A 84 18.90 7.51 -7.44
C LEU A 84 18.46 7.92 -8.85
N GLY A 85 19.41 8.07 -9.76
CA GLY A 85 19.21 8.44 -11.16
C GLY A 85 19.44 7.27 -12.11
N ASN A 86 19.01 7.43 -13.37
CA ASN A 86 19.18 6.45 -14.44
C ASN A 86 18.76 5.02 -14.03
N TYR A 87 17.53 4.88 -13.55
CA TYR A 87 16.98 3.59 -13.18
C TYR A 87 15.76 3.21 -14.02
N GLU A 88 15.54 1.92 -14.18
CA GLU A 88 14.39 1.33 -14.88
C GLU A 88 13.71 0.33 -13.95
N VAL A 89 12.40 0.51 -13.70
CA VAL A 89 11.64 -0.36 -12.78
C VAL A 89 10.86 -1.41 -13.56
N LEU A 90 11.09 -2.68 -13.24
CA LEU A 90 10.33 -3.83 -13.71
C LEU A 90 9.33 -4.25 -12.63
N ASN A 91 8.04 -4.14 -12.94
CA ASN A 91 6.96 -4.42 -12.00
C ASN A 91 6.73 -5.93 -11.82
N PHE A 92 7.17 -6.51 -10.71
CA PHE A 92 6.94 -7.91 -10.42
C PHE A 92 5.47 -8.28 -10.20
N ARG A 93 4.56 -7.30 -10.02
CA ARG A 93 3.15 -7.58 -9.71
C ARG A 93 2.37 -8.01 -10.93
N GLU A 94 2.78 -7.51 -12.09
CA GLU A 94 2.09 -7.71 -13.37
C GLU A 94 2.94 -8.52 -14.35
N LEU A 95 4.26 -8.34 -14.33
CA LEU A 95 5.15 -9.10 -15.18
C LEU A 95 5.35 -10.52 -14.62
N THR A 96 5.41 -11.51 -15.51
CA THR A 96 5.82 -12.87 -15.16
C THR A 96 7.33 -12.93 -14.92
N THR A 97 7.78 -13.99 -14.25
CA THR A 97 9.21 -14.19 -13.98
C THR A 97 10.01 -14.27 -15.28
N GLU A 98 9.47 -14.96 -16.29
CA GLU A 98 10.09 -15.15 -17.59
C GLU A 98 10.30 -13.80 -18.30
N ASN A 99 9.25 -12.96 -18.36
CA ASN A 99 9.32 -11.66 -19.00
C ASN A 99 10.34 -10.72 -18.32
N ILE A 100 10.43 -10.78 -16.98
CA ILE A 100 11.41 -9.99 -16.22
C ILE A 100 12.83 -10.44 -16.57
N VAL A 101 13.08 -11.75 -16.54
CA VAL A 101 14.41 -12.32 -16.80
C VAL A 101 14.83 -12.09 -18.26
N GLU A 102 13.92 -12.26 -19.22
CA GLU A 102 14.17 -11.99 -20.64
C GLU A 102 14.56 -10.52 -20.85
N THR A 103 13.75 -9.59 -20.32
CA THR A 103 14.03 -8.15 -20.40
C THR A 103 15.38 -7.80 -19.79
N LEU A 104 15.73 -8.40 -18.65
CA LEU A 104 17.02 -8.16 -18.00
C LEU A 104 18.17 -8.73 -18.83
N ARG A 105 18.07 -9.97 -19.32
CA ARG A 105 19.09 -10.60 -20.16
C ARG A 105 19.40 -9.73 -21.37
N GLU A 106 18.38 -9.26 -22.10
CA GLU A 106 18.57 -8.36 -23.25
C GLU A 106 19.28 -7.06 -22.89
N LYS A 107 19.04 -6.52 -21.69
CA LYS A 107 19.54 -5.21 -21.27
C LYS A 107 20.86 -5.27 -20.49
N THR A 108 21.28 -6.45 -20.04
CA THR A 108 22.52 -6.66 -19.25
C THR A 108 23.62 -7.40 -20.00
N LEU A 109 23.47 -7.63 -21.32
CA LEU A 109 24.40 -8.38 -22.19
C LEU A 109 25.88 -7.89 -22.22
N GLU A 110 26.19 -6.71 -21.69
CA GLU A 110 27.52 -6.06 -21.83
C GLU A 110 28.33 -5.89 -20.52
N ASN A 111 28.02 -6.61 -19.43
CA ASN A 111 28.77 -6.48 -18.16
C ASN A 111 29.72 -7.66 -17.85
N SER A 112 30.60 -7.41 -16.87
CA SER A 112 31.88 -8.03 -16.50
C SER A 112 31.92 -9.55 -16.29
N SER A 113 33.14 -10.11 -16.27
CA SER A 113 33.46 -11.53 -16.03
C SER A 113 33.39 -11.98 -14.56
N GLU A 114 33.15 -11.06 -13.63
CA GLU A 114 32.97 -11.33 -12.20
C GLU A 114 31.80 -10.48 -11.70
N THR A 115 30.79 -11.14 -11.14
CA THR A 115 29.54 -10.53 -10.65
C THR A 115 29.33 -10.88 -9.18
N LYS A 116 28.73 -9.98 -8.41
CA LYS A 116 28.39 -10.25 -7.01
C LYS A 116 26.88 -10.38 -6.82
N TYR A 117 26.49 -11.22 -5.86
CA TYR A 117 25.13 -11.32 -5.35
C TYR A 117 25.14 -11.03 -3.85
N GLU A 118 24.46 -9.98 -3.43
CA GLU A 118 24.42 -9.54 -2.02
C GLU A 118 22.98 -9.49 -1.51
N VAL A 119 22.73 -10.05 -0.33
CA VAL A 119 21.42 -10.02 0.33
C VAL A 119 21.47 -9.04 1.49
N LEU A 120 20.69 -7.98 1.39
CA LEU A 120 20.62 -6.90 2.37
C LEU A 120 19.27 -6.94 3.10
N LYS A 121 19.32 -7.01 4.43
CA LYS A 121 18.13 -7.06 5.29
C LYS A 121 18.02 -5.78 6.11
N SER A 122 16.83 -5.21 6.14
CA SER A 122 16.47 -4.14 7.08
C SER A 122 15.89 -4.75 8.35
N SER A 123 16.15 -4.12 9.49
CA SER A 123 15.54 -4.50 10.78
C SER A 123 14.19 -3.83 11.00
N LEU A 124 13.81 -2.88 10.14
CA LEU A 124 12.58 -2.11 10.28
C LEU A 124 11.37 -2.91 9.76
N ASP A 125 10.42 -3.18 10.65
CA ASP A 125 9.10 -3.67 10.25
C ASP A 125 8.21 -2.50 9.82
N VAL A 126 8.06 -2.33 8.51
CA VAL A 126 7.21 -1.29 7.92
C VAL A 126 5.76 -1.78 7.91
N PRO A 127 4.79 -0.99 8.43
CA PRO A 127 3.39 -1.38 8.40
C PRO A 127 2.88 -1.54 6.96
N ALA A 128 1.90 -2.43 6.78
CA ALA A 128 1.36 -2.79 5.47
C ALA A 128 0.74 -1.62 4.67
N TRP A 129 0.58 -0.45 5.28
CA TRP A 129 -0.13 0.68 4.70
C TRP A 129 0.73 1.94 4.56
N TYR A 130 2.05 1.81 4.66
CA TYR A 130 3.06 2.84 4.35
C TYR A 130 2.63 3.78 3.19
N PRO A 131 2.09 4.98 3.48
CA PRO A 131 1.49 5.80 2.44
C PRO A 131 2.56 6.62 1.74
N VAL A 132 2.39 6.75 0.43
CA VAL A 132 3.28 7.45 -0.47
C VAL A 132 2.45 8.45 -1.27
N ILE A 133 2.89 9.69 -1.32
CA ILE A 133 2.23 10.74 -2.10
C ILE A 133 2.84 10.79 -3.50
N ASP A 134 2.00 10.70 -4.51
CA ASP A 134 2.32 11.01 -5.88
C ASP A 134 2.32 12.53 -6.10
N GLU A 135 3.52 13.11 -6.05
CA GLU A 135 3.68 14.56 -6.15
C GLU A 135 3.23 15.10 -7.52
N SER A 136 3.39 14.32 -8.59
CA SER A 136 2.99 14.71 -9.94
C SER A 136 1.47 14.90 -10.10
N ARG A 137 0.69 14.25 -9.23
CA ARG A 137 -0.79 14.28 -9.25
C ARG A 137 -1.39 15.07 -8.10
N CYS A 138 -0.65 15.29 -7.02
CA CYS A 138 -1.19 15.90 -5.81
C CYS A 138 -1.58 17.37 -6.05
N THR A 139 -2.87 17.69 -5.91
CA THR A 139 -3.40 19.05 -6.05
C THR A 139 -3.32 19.89 -4.77
N LEU A 140 -2.64 19.39 -3.72
CA LEU A 140 -2.56 20.00 -2.40
C LEU A 140 -3.93 20.34 -1.76
N CYS A 141 -4.99 19.60 -2.13
CA CYS A 141 -6.33 19.81 -1.56
C CYS A 141 -6.42 19.50 -0.05
N GLY A 142 -5.49 18.69 0.48
CA GLY A 142 -5.39 18.34 1.90
C GLY A 142 -6.48 17.40 2.43
N GLN A 143 -7.28 16.76 1.58
CA GLN A 143 -8.33 15.84 2.05
C GLN A 143 -7.75 14.67 2.84
N CYS A 144 -6.68 14.04 2.35
CA CYS A 144 -5.97 12.94 3.03
C CYS A 144 -5.54 13.30 4.47
N ALA A 145 -5.01 14.52 4.67
CA ALA A 145 -4.60 15.00 5.99
C ALA A 145 -5.81 15.19 6.94
N ARG A 146 -6.96 15.64 6.44
CA ARG A 146 -8.19 15.80 7.25
C ARG A 146 -8.81 14.46 7.65
N PHE A 147 -8.68 13.43 6.81
CA PHE A 147 -9.17 12.08 7.11
C PHE A 147 -8.27 11.30 8.07
N CYS A 148 -6.96 11.58 8.08
CA CYS A 148 -6.02 10.82 8.88
C CYS A 148 -5.99 11.28 10.34
N VAL A 149 -6.64 10.52 11.22
CA VAL A 149 -6.60 10.73 12.67
C VAL A 149 -5.30 10.24 13.34
N PHE A 150 -4.42 9.57 12.58
CA PHE A 150 -3.18 8.97 13.08
C PHE A 150 -1.95 9.88 12.92
N GLY A 151 -2.14 11.13 12.49
CA GLY A 151 -1.04 12.09 12.37
C GLY A 151 0.02 11.73 11.31
N VAL A 152 -0.35 10.92 10.31
CA VAL A 152 0.57 10.49 9.24
C VAL A 152 0.99 11.65 8.35
N TYR A 153 0.07 12.58 8.08
CA TYR A 153 0.27 13.70 7.16
C TYR A 153 0.42 15.02 7.90
N LYS A 154 1.30 15.89 7.38
CA LYS A 154 1.38 17.31 7.75
C LYS A 154 0.95 18.16 6.57
N TYR A 155 0.00 19.07 6.79
CA TYR A 155 -0.58 19.91 5.74
C TYR A 155 -0.67 21.37 6.19
N ASN A 156 -0.24 22.31 5.35
CA ASN A 156 -0.28 23.75 5.64
C ASN A 156 -0.84 24.61 4.49
N LYS A 157 -1.65 24.01 3.59
CA LYS A 157 -2.16 24.61 2.33
C LYS A 157 -1.11 24.88 1.24
N LYS A 158 0.17 24.97 1.58
CA LYS A 158 1.27 25.16 0.63
C LYS A 158 2.08 23.88 0.40
N SER A 159 2.12 23.00 1.40
CA SER A 159 2.75 21.68 1.34
C SER A 159 1.86 20.62 1.98
N LEU A 160 2.08 19.38 1.53
CA LEU A 160 1.51 18.16 2.07
C LEU A 160 2.65 17.13 2.13
N GLU A 161 2.96 16.64 3.32
CA GLU A 161 4.09 15.74 3.56
C GLU A 161 3.63 14.54 4.40
N VAL A 162 4.22 13.37 4.14
CA VAL A 162 4.09 12.20 5.02
C VAL A 162 5.17 12.31 6.10
N VAL A 163 4.77 12.66 7.32
CA VAL A 163 5.68 12.89 8.45
C VAL A 163 5.83 11.68 9.37
N ASN A 164 4.79 10.85 9.47
CA ASN A 164 4.80 9.65 10.30
C ASN A 164 4.32 8.43 9.49
N PRO A 165 5.10 7.97 8.49
CA PRO A 165 4.67 6.88 7.61
C PRO A 165 4.40 5.56 8.35
N LEU A 166 5.13 5.32 9.45
CA LEU A 166 5.00 4.11 10.28
C LEU A 166 3.76 4.15 11.20
N SER A 167 3.10 5.31 11.35
CA SER A 167 1.87 5.43 12.15
C SER A 167 0.60 5.12 11.35
N CYS A 168 0.74 4.73 10.08
CA CYS A 168 -0.42 4.40 9.26
C CYS A 168 -1.11 3.13 9.76
N LYS A 169 -2.41 3.22 10.06
CA LYS A 169 -3.21 2.08 10.52
C LYS A 169 -3.47 1.11 9.37
N ASN A 170 -3.15 -0.16 9.59
CA ASN A 170 -3.50 -1.23 8.66
C ASN A 170 -5.02 -1.28 8.39
N ASN A 171 -5.39 -1.61 7.16
CA ASN A 171 -6.77 -1.72 6.66
C ASN A 171 -7.56 -0.40 6.63
N CYS A 172 -6.87 0.75 6.49
CA CYS A 172 -7.50 2.08 6.45
C CYS A 172 -7.22 2.87 5.15
N PRO A 173 -7.79 2.49 3.99
CA PRO A 173 -7.59 3.17 2.70
C PRO A 173 -8.33 4.49 2.54
N ALA A 174 -8.98 5.00 3.58
CA ALA A 174 -9.91 6.12 3.46
C ALA A 174 -9.28 7.33 2.77
N CYS A 175 -8.06 7.70 3.16
CA CYS A 175 -7.35 8.83 2.58
C CYS A 175 -6.96 8.64 1.11
N GLY A 176 -6.75 7.40 0.65
CA GLY A 176 -6.51 7.13 -0.77
C GLY A 176 -7.78 7.11 -1.58
N ARG A 177 -8.85 6.46 -1.08
CA ARG A 177 -10.14 6.39 -1.78
C ARG A 177 -10.83 7.74 -1.94
N THR A 178 -10.62 8.65 -1.00
CA THR A 178 -11.18 10.01 -1.07
C THR A 178 -10.33 10.98 -1.90
N CYS A 179 -9.11 10.60 -2.30
CA CYS A 179 -8.23 11.51 -3.01
C CYS A 179 -8.78 11.76 -4.43
N PRO A 180 -9.22 12.98 -4.78
CA PRO A 180 -9.83 13.25 -6.09
C PRO A 180 -8.84 13.13 -7.25
N ALA A 181 -7.54 13.21 -6.97
CA ALA A 181 -6.48 13.09 -7.96
C ALA A 181 -5.85 11.69 -8.01
N SER A 182 -6.32 10.75 -7.17
CA SER A 182 -5.71 9.43 -6.98
C SER A 182 -4.21 9.47 -6.64
N ALA A 183 -3.81 10.48 -5.85
CA ALA A 183 -2.40 10.77 -5.57
C ALA A 183 -1.84 10.04 -4.34
N ILE A 184 -2.63 9.24 -3.61
CA ILE A 184 -2.12 8.48 -2.46
C ILE A 184 -1.94 7.02 -2.88
N ILE A 185 -0.76 6.49 -2.62
CA ILE A 185 -0.32 5.14 -2.96
C ILE A 185 0.00 4.38 -1.67
N PHE A 186 -0.34 3.10 -1.65
CA PHE A 186 -0.09 2.12 -0.61
C PHE A 186 0.64 0.94 -1.26
N PRO A 187 1.97 0.98 -1.40
CA PRO A 187 2.73 -0.02 -2.18
C PRO A 187 2.58 -1.46 -1.67
N ARG A 188 2.32 -1.59 -0.37
CA ARG A 188 2.11 -2.85 0.36
C ARG A 188 0.63 -3.28 0.44
N LEU A 189 -0.24 -2.67 -0.37
CA LEU A 189 -1.63 -3.11 -0.55
C LEU A 189 -1.67 -4.32 -1.50
N PRO A 190 -2.26 -5.47 -1.10
CA PRO A 190 -2.27 -6.69 -1.92
C PRO A 190 -3.03 -6.57 -3.24
N GLU A 191 -4.07 -5.72 -3.30
CA GLU A 191 -4.84 -5.54 -4.54
C GLU A 191 -3.97 -4.85 -5.61
N ASN A 192 -4.04 -5.31 -6.85
CA ASN A 192 -3.45 -4.63 -8.00
C ASN A 192 -4.41 -3.51 -8.43
N SER A 193 -4.14 -2.28 -7.99
CA SER A 193 -5.00 -1.14 -8.27
C SER A 193 -4.23 0.16 -8.27
N VAL A 194 -4.92 1.24 -8.61
CA VAL A 194 -4.39 2.60 -8.52
C VAL A 194 -3.92 2.94 -7.10
N LEU A 195 -4.55 2.35 -6.07
CA LEU A 195 -4.14 2.55 -4.68
C LEU A 195 -2.84 1.84 -4.36
N SER A 196 -2.43 0.80 -5.09
CA SER A 196 -1.15 0.14 -4.87
C SER A 196 -0.02 0.63 -5.78
N GLY A 197 -0.34 1.52 -6.71
CA GLY A 197 0.62 2.19 -7.57
C GLY A 197 0.38 1.98 -9.07
N ALA A 198 -0.67 1.27 -9.48
CA ALA A 198 -1.04 1.20 -10.89
C ALA A 198 -1.34 2.59 -11.46
N GLU A 199 -1.20 2.74 -12.78
CA GLU A 199 -1.46 4.00 -13.45
C GLU A 199 -2.96 4.36 -13.42
N PRO A 200 -3.33 5.57 -12.98
CA PRO A 200 -4.73 5.99 -12.99
C PRO A 200 -5.24 6.08 -14.43
N GLY A 201 -6.24 5.25 -14.77
CA GLY A 201 -6.85 5.23 -16.11
C GLY A 201 -6.33 4.15 -17.05
N SER A 202 -5.30 3.36 -16.66
CA SER A 202 -5.01 2.09 -17.33
C SER A 202 -6.14 1.10 -17.01
N LYS A 203 -6.56 0.33 -18.01
CA LYS A 203 -7.73 -0.56 -17.95
C LYS A 203 -7.66 -1.56 -16.79
N GLU A 204 -8.31 -1.18 -15.70
CA GLU A 204 -9.20 -1.96 -14.85
C GLU A 204 -9.75 -0.96 -13.84
N GLU A 205 -10.88 -0.33 -14.19
CA GLU A 205 -11.73 0.20 -13.13
C GLU A 205 -11.94 -0.99 -12.16
N PRO A 206 -11.66 -0.88 -10.84
CA PRO A 206 -12.15 -1.88 -9.92
C PRO A 206 -13.63 -1.96 -10.23
N ALA A 207 -14.10 -3.13 -10.65
CA ALA A 207 -15.45 -3.33 -11.16
C ALA A 207 -16.37 -2.42 -10.36
N LYS A 208 -16.87 -1.33 -11.00
CA LYS A 208 -17.96 -0.53 -10.40
C LYS A 208 -18.90 -1.61 -9.90
N PRO A 209 -19.19 -1.72 -8.60
CA PRO A 209 -19.99 -2.84 -8.12
C PRO A 209 -21.22 -2.82 -9.00
N GLU A 210 -21.33 -3.80 -9.90
CA GLU A 210 -22.38 -3.87 -10.90
C GLU A 210 -23.64 -3.60 -10.12
N LYS A 211 -24.36 -2.52 -10.48
CA LYS A 211 -25.50 -1.98 -9.74
C LYS A 211 -26.15 -3.10 -8.95
N LYS A 212 -25.77 -3.25 -7.68
CA LYS A 212 -26.11 -4.48 -6.94
C LYS A 212 -27.60 -4.38 -6.70
N GLU A 213 -28.38 -5.07 -7.52
CA GLU A 213 -29.76 -5.45 -7.21
C GLU A 213 -29.79 -6.03 -5.78
N GLY A 214 -28.70 -6.68 -5.34
CA GLY A 214 -28.50 -7.12 -3.95
C GLY A 214 -28.36 -6.02 -2.88
N LEU A 215 -27.70 -4.87 -3.12
CA LEU A 215 -27.50 -3.88 -2.04
C LEU A 215 -28.81 -3.15 -1.72
N PHE A 216 -29.57 -2.79 -2.75
CA PHE A 216 -30.87 -2.15 -2.55
C PHE A 216 -31.85 -3.13 -1.90
N VAL A 217 -31.85 -4.41 -2.32
CA VAL A 217 -32.65 -5.47 -1.71
C VAL A 217 -32.24 -5.70 -0.25
N LEU A 218 -30.95 -5.83 0.06
CA LEU A 218 -30.44 -6.00 1.43
C LEU A 218 -30.76 -4.81 2.33
N LEU A 219 -30.64 -3.58 1.82
CA LEU A 219 -31.03 -2.37 2.56
C LEU A 219 -32.55 -2.31 2.77
N ASN A 220 -33.33 -2.75 1.80
CA ASN A 220 -34.78 -2.81 1.89
C ASN A 220 -35.25 -3.91 2.86
N GLU A 221 -34.62 -5.08 2.85
CA GLU A 221 -34.82 -6.16 3.83
C GLU A 221 -34.45 -5.71 5.23
N ARG A 222 -33.31 -5.03 5.41
CA ARG A 222 -32.91 -4.47 6.71
C ARG A 222 -33.90 -3.41 7.20
N ASN A 223 -34.40 -2.55 6.30
CA ASN A 223 -35.42 -1.55 6.64
C ASN A 223 -36.77 -2.19 6.97
N ASN A 224 -37.17 -3.24 6.25
CA ASN A 224 -38.41 -3.99 6.50
C ASN A 224 -38.33 -4.78 7.81
N ALA A 225 -37.19 -5.41 8.10
CA ALA A 225 -36.94 -6.06 9.39
C ALA A 225 -37.00 -5.05 10.55
N ARG A 226 -36.40 -3.86 10.38
CA ARG A 226 -36.52 -2.77 11.37
C ARG A 226 -37.97 -2.31 11.55
N ARG A 227 -38.75 -2.15 10.46
CA ARG A 227 -40.17 -1.79 10.53
C ARG A 227 -41.02 -2.87 11.22
N ASN A 228 -40.67 -4.15 11.06
CA ASN A 228 -41.37 -5.25 11.71
C ASN A 228 -41.09 -5.35 13.22
N ILE A 229 -39.88 -4.99 13.67
CA ILE A 229 -39.54 -4.88 15.11
C ILE A 229 -40.46 -3.86 15.82
N PHE A 230 -40.80 -2.75 15.14
CA PHE A 230 -41.73 -1.76 15.70
C PHE A 230 -43.21 -2.17 15.62
N LYS A 231 -43.58 -3.18 14.82
CA LYS A 231 -44.96 -3.66 14.66
C LYS A 231 -45.35 -4.80 15.61
N GLN A 232 -44.39 -5.54 16.15
CA GLN A 232 -44.65 -6.73 16.99
C GLN A 232 -44.94 -6.43 18.47
N GLY A 233 -45.31 -5.19 18.81
CA GLY A 233 -45.70 -4.80 20.17
C GLY A 233 -44.63 -4.94 21.26
N VAL A 234 -43.40 -5.27 20.87
CA VAL A 234 -42.24 -5.41 21.77
C VAL A 234 -41.96 -4.11 22.52
N VAL A 235 -42.20 -2.96 21.89
CA VAL A 235 -42.07 -1.64 22.54
C VAL A 235 -43.14 -1.46 23.63
N GLN A 236 -44.38 -1.90 23.38
CA GLN A 236 -45.48 -1.81 24.35
C GLN A 236 -45.28 -2.79 25.51
N GLN A 237 -44.74 -3.99 25.24
CA GLN A 237 -44.34 -4.94 26.28
C GLN A 237 -43.19 -4.38 27.14
N ALA A 238 -42.17 -3.79 26.52
CA ALA A 238 -41.05 -3.16 27.24
C ALA A 238 -41.51 -1.96 28.11
N GLU A 239 -42.46 -1.16 27.63
CA GLU A 239 -43.06 -0.07 28.42
C GLU A 239 -43.90 -0.60 29.59
N ALA A 240 -44.67 -1.66 29.40
CA ALA A 240 -45.45 -2.29 30.47
C ALA A 240 -44.56 -2.92 31.55
N GLU A 241 -43.50 -3.62 31.16
CA GLU A 241 -42.51 -4.19 32.10
C GLU A 241 -41.80 -3.09 32.88
N LYS A 242 -41.40 -2.00 32.20
CA LYS A 242 -40.79 -0.84 32.85
C LYS A 242 -41.73 -0.20 33.88
N LEU A 243 -43.01 -0.01 33.54
CA LEU A 243 -43.99 0.57 34.46
C LEU A 243 -44.22 -0.32 35.68
N LYS A 244 -44.32 -1.64 35.48
CA LYS A 244 -44.47 -2.61 36.56
C LYS A 244 -43.26 -2.61 37.51
N ALA A 245 -42.05 -2.58 36.96
CA ALA A 245 -40.82 -2.49 37.76
C ALA A 245 -40.74 -1.19 38.58
N ILE A 246 -41.20 -0.06 38.02
CA ILE A 246 -41.27 1.22 38.74
C ILE A 246 -42.29 1.17 39.88
N GLU A 247 -43.45 0.55 39.69
CA GLU A 247 -44.45 0.37 40.76
C GLU A 247 -43.97 -0.56 41.87
N GLU A 248 -43.32 -1.67 41.52
CA GLU A 248 -42.72 -2.59 42.49
C GLU A 248 -41.63 -1.89 43.31
N PHE A 249 -40.81 -1.06 42.66
CA PHE A 249 -39.81 -0.24 43.33
C PHE A 249 -40.44 0.79 44.29
N LYS A 250 -41.52 1.47 43.87
CA LYS A 250 -42.26 2.41 44.75
C LYS A 250 -42.89 1.71 45.95
N LYS A 251 -43.52 0.55 45.76
CA LYS A 251 -44.08 -0.26 46.86
C LYS A 251 -43.01 -0.77 47.83
N GLY A 252 -41.79 -1.02 47.32
CA GLY A 252 -40.62 -1.35 48.15
C GLY A 252 -40.11 -0.17 48.98
N LEU A 253 -40.29 1.07 48.50
CA LEU A 253 -39.94 2.29 49.22
C LEU A 253 -40.98 2.66 50.30
N GLU A 254 -42.27 2.39 50.06
CA GLU A 254 -43.36 2.64 51.02
C GLU A 254 -43.43 1.62 52.18
N LYS A 255 -42.72 0.49 52.07
CA LYS A 255 -42.64 -0.56 53.10
C LYS A 255 -41.40 -0.47 54.02
N LYS A 256 -40.60 0.59 53.88
CA LYS A 256 -39.51 0.96 54.80
C LYS A 256 -39.90 2.17 55.62
#